data_AF-A0A951Q2G7-F1
#
_entry.id   AF-A0A951Q2G7-F1
#
_cell.length_a   1.000
_cell.length_b   1.000
_cell.length_c   1.000
_cell.angle_alpha   90.00
_cell.angle_beta   90.00
_cell.angle_gamma   90.00
#
_symmetry.space_group_name_H-M   'P 1'
#
loop_
_entity.id
_entity.type
_entity.pdbx_description
1 polymer ?
#
loop_
_entity_poly.entity_id
_entity_poly.type
_entity_poly.pdbx_seq_one_letter_code
_entity_poly.pdbx_strand_id
1 'polypeptide(L)'
;MKSNRFWVMAFWFYLGILMTIIISAYMKILPVKNSVIPFYDTIGHFILIGIGAFLSHLALKKRAIIFFSIPIPLAAILVSLFTVTEEFLQKFSPNRTFDLVDLTADLCGIVLFTWLAQKKSLKNS
;
A
#
# COMPACT_ATOMS: atom_id res chain seq x y z
N MET A 1 -21.09 -13.46 -13.87
CA MET A 1 -19.92 -13.27 -12.97
C MET A 1 -19.12 -12.07 -13.45
N LYS A 2 -19.46 -10.83 -13.02
CA LYS A 2 -18.83 -9.62 -13.57
C LYS A 2 -17.33 -9.58 -13.22
N SER A 3 -16.55 -9.32 -14.26
CA SER A 3 -15.11 -9.53 -14.32
C SER A 3 -14.38 -8.52 -13.44
N ASN A 4 -13.94 -8.99 -12.27
CA ASN A 4 -12.93 -8.32 -11.44
C ASN A 4 -11.57 -8.15 -12.15
N ARG A 5 -11.44 -8.62 -13.41
CA ARG A 5 -10.20 -8.54 -14.18
C ARG A 5 -9.75 -7.10 -14.39
N PHE A 6 -10.67 -6.12 -14.47
CA PHE A 6 -10.26 -4.71 -14.58
C PHE A 6 -9.46 -4.25 -13.35
N TRP A 7 -10.00 -4.48 -12.14
CA TRP A 7 -9.30 -4.12 -10.90
C TRP A 7 -8.03 -4.95 -10.69
N VAL A 8 -8.03 -6.22 -11.10
CA VAL A 8 -6.83 -7.06 -11.07
C VAL A 8 -5.76 -6.53 -12.03
N MET A 9 -6.12 -6.13 -13.26
CA MET A 9 -5.19 -5.51 -14.20
C MET A 9 -4.65 -4.18 -13.67
N ALA A 10 -5.53 -3.32 -13.12
CA ALA A 10 -5.12 -2.06 -12.51
C ALA A 10 -4.18 -2.29 -11.31
N PHE A 11 -4.45 -3.31 -10.50
CA PHE A 11 -3.58 -3.73 -9.40
C PHE A 11 -2.20 -4.17 -9.91
N TRP A 12 -2.13 -5.04 -10.92
CA TRP A 12 -0.85 -5.49 -11.48
C TRP A 12 -0.05 -4.35 -12.12
N PHE A 13 -0.73 -3.46 -12.84
CA PHE A 13 -0.10 -2.26 -13.41
C PHE A 13 0.45 -1.35 -12.31
N TYR A 14 -0.34 -1.10 -11.27
CA TYR A 14 0.09 -0.33 -10.10
C TYR A 14 1.26 -0.99 -9.36
N LEU A 15 1.23 -2.31 -9.19
CA LEU A 15 2.30 -3.06 -8.57
C LEU A 15 3.61 -2.93 -9.37
N GLY A 16 3.53 -2.92 -10.71
CA GLY A 16 4.67 -2.61 -11.56
C GLY A 16 5.28 -1.23 -11.26
N ILE A 17 4.44 -0.19 -11.16
CA ILE A 17 4.87 1.17 -10.81
C ILE A 17 5.52 1.19 -9.42
N LEU A 18 4.88 0.54 -8.43
CA LEU A 18 5.39 0.48 -7.06
C LEU A 18 6.78 -0.17 -7.02
N MET A 19 6.98 -1.28 -7.75
CA MET A 19 8.28 -1.95 -7.84
C MET A 19 9.33 -1.05 -8.49
N THR A 20 8.98 -0.29 -9.53
CA THR A 20 9.90 0.70 -10.13
C THR A 20 10.32 1.78 -9.13
N ILE A 21 9.38 2.27 -8.31
CA ILE A 21 9.66 3.27 -7.27
C ILE A 21 10.59 2.69 -6.19
N ILE A 22 10.30 1.48 -5.71
CA ILE A 22 11.13 0.79 -4.71
C ILE A 22 12.55 0.61 -5.26
N ILE A 23 12.72 0.05 -6.46
CA ILE A 23 14.05 -0.13 -7.08
C ILE A 23 14.79 1.21 -7.22
N SER A 24 14.10 2.26 -7.66
CA SER A 24 14.68 3.60 -7.79
C SER A 24 15.12 4.19 -6.45
N ALA A 25 14.37 3.90 -5.37
CA ALA A 25 14.74 4.29 -4.01
C ALA A 25 16.01 3.57 -3.54
N TYR A 26 16.11 2.26 -3.76
CA TYR A 26 17.31 1.48 -3.41
C TYR A 26 18.55 1.89 -4.20
N MET A 27 18.37 2.35 -5.44
CA MET A 27 19.44 2.88 -6.31
C MET A 27 19.87 4.32 -5.98
N LYS A 28 19.29 4.97 -4.94
CA LYS A 28 19.53 6.39 -4.58
C LYS A 28 19.26 7.38 -5.72
N ILE A 29 18.44 7.01 -6.69
CA ILE A 29 18.02 7.90 -7.80
C ILE A 29 17.02 8.93 -7.27
N LEU A 30 16.21 8.55 -6.29
CA LEU A 30 15.27 9.45 -5.63
C LEU A 30 16.00 10.26 -4.54
N PRO A 31 15.80 11.59 -4.50
CA PRO A 31 16.40 12.42 -3.47
C PRO A 31 15.78 12.07 -2.10
N VAL A 32 16.58 11.42 -1.25
CA VAL A 32 16.18 10.92 0.08
C VAL A 32 15.72 12.06 1.02
N LYS A 33 16.11 13.30 0.73
CA LYS A 33 15.62 14.51 1.40
C LYS A 33 15.50 15.66 0.40
N ASN A 34 14.30 15.91 -0.09
CA ASN A 34 13.99 17.20 -0.70
C ASN A 34 13.78 18.22 0.43
N SER A 35 14.68 19.18 0.56
CA SER A 35 14.61 20.30 1.51
C SER A 35 13.39 21.23 1.29
N VAL A 36 12.62 21.01 0.22
CA VAL A 36 11.45 21.80 -0.16
C VAL A 36 10.15 21.24 0.41
N ILE A 37 10.05 19.93 0.64
CA ILE A 37 8.83 19.28 1.15
C ILE A 37 9.20 18.47 2.40
N PRO A 38 8.87 18.95 3.61
CA PRO A 38 9.06 18.16 4.82
C PRO A 38 8.19 16.90 4.75
N PHE A 39 8.75 15.75 5.17
CA PHE A 39 8.06 14.45 5.19
C PHE A 39 7.67 13.88 3.82
N TYR A 40 8.37 14.26 2.73
CA TYR A 40 8.11 13.73 1.40
C TYR A 40 8.08 12.19 1.34
N ASP A 41 9.02 11.54 2.02
CA ASP A 41 9.12 10.07 2.08
C ASP A 41 7.88 9.48 2.78
N THR A 42 7.52 9.99 3.96
CA THR A 42 6.35 9.57 4.73
C THR A 42 5.02 9.77 4.01
N ILE A 43 4.87 10.90 3.30
CA ILE A 43 3.67 11.16 2.48
C ILE A 43 3.62 10.17 1.32
N GLY A 44 4.77 9.87 0.70
CA GLY A 44 4.92 8.84 -0.32
C GLY A 44 4.46 7.48 0.18
N HIS A 45 4.97 7.03 1.33
CA HIS A 45 4.59 5.80 2.02
C HIS A 45 3.07 5.72 2.24
N PHE A 46 2.50 6.75 2.88
CA PHE A 46 1.05 6.84 3.11
C PHE A 46 0.21 6.68 1.84
N ILE A 47 0.55 7.43 0.78
CA ILE A 47 -0.24 7.46 -0.46
C ILE A 47 -0.01 6.18 -1.28
N LEU A 48 1.24 5.77 -1.46
CA LEU A 48 1.59 4.62 -2.30
C LEU A 48 1.05 3.32 -1.71
N ILE A 49 1.28 3.10 -0.42
CA ILE A 49 0.77 1.90 0.24
C ILE A 49 -0.76 1.97 0.37
N GLY A 50 -1.31 3.16 0.64
CA GLY A 50 -2.75 3.39 0.67
C GLY A 50 -3.45 3.02 -0.65
N ILE A 51 -2.96 3.53 -1.79
CA ILE A 51 -3.51 3.17 -3.11
C ILE A 51 -3.34 1.67 -3.39
N GLY A 52 -2.20 1.08 -3.00
CA GLY A 52 -1.98 -0.36 -3.07
C GLY A 52 -3.03 -1.15 -2.32
N ALA A 53 -3.36 -0.75 -1.09
CA ALA A 53 -4.42 -1.35 -0.28
C ALA A 53 -5.81 -1.18 -0.91
N PHE A 54 -6.12 0.00 -1.45
CA PHE A 54 -7.37 0.28 -2.15
C PHE A 54 -7.57 -0.66 -3.34
N LEU A 55 -6.57 -0.71 -4.24
CA LEU A 55 -6.62 -1.54 -5.45
C LEU A 55 -6.65 -3.03 -5.10
N SER A 56 -5.85 -3.46 -4.11
CA SER A 56 -5.86 -4.84 -3.60
C SER A 56 -7.23 -5.22 -3.06
N HIS A 57 -7.88 -4.33 -2.31
CA HIS A 57 -9.19 -4.60 -1.74
C HIS A 57 -10.27 -4.76 -2.81
N LEU A 58 -10.25 -3.91 -3.84
CA LEU A 58 -11.15 -4.03 -4.99
C LEU A 58 -10.83 -5.27 -5.83
N ALA A 59 -9.54 -5.55 -6.09
CA ALA A 59 -9.06 -6.74 -6.79
C ALA A 59 -9.32 -8.05 -6.02
N LEU A 60 -9.59 -8.00 -4.72
CA LEU A 60 -10.05 -9.14 -3.94
C LEU A 60 -11.57 -9.18 -3.77
N LYS A 61 -12.32 -8.38 -4.54
CA LYS A 61 -13.79 -8.26 -4.46
C LYS A 61 -14.28 -7.92 -3.05
N LYS A 62 -13.53 -7.09 -2.33
CA LYS A 62 -13.80 -6.70 -0.93
C LYS A 62 -13.88 -7.87 0.04
N ARG A 63 -13.17 -8.97 -0.24
CA ARG A 63 -13.13 -10.12 0.66
C ARG A 63 -12.60 -9.68 2.03
N ALA A 64 -13.35 -10.02 3.06
CA ALA A 64 -12.98 -9.82 4.46
C ALA A 64 -13.00 -11.17 5.18
N ILE A 65 -12.13 -11.32 6.17
CA ILE A 65 -12.14 -12.43 7.11
C ILE A 65 -12.75 -11.90 8.41
N ILE A 66 -13.64 -12.68 9.00
CA ILE A 66 -14.21 -12.35 10.30
C ILE A 66 -13.22 -12.83 11.36
N PHE A 67 -12.65 -11.91 12.12
CA PHE A 67 -11.77 -12.22 13.24
C PHE A 67 -12.38 -11.61 14.50
N PHE A 68 -12.69 -12.43 15.51
CA PHE A 68 -13.34 -12.01 16.76
C PHE A 68 -14.52 -11.04 16.55
N SER A 69 -15.44 -11.39 15.65
CA SER A 69 -16.63 -10.59 15.30
C SER A 69 -16.37 -9.28 14.54
N ILE A 70 -15.12 -8.97 14.18
CA ILE A 70 -14.76 -7.80 13.38
C ILE A 70 -14.45 -8.27 11.94
N PRO A 71 -15.12 -7.72 10.90
CA PRO A 71 -14.79 -8.03 9.52
C PRO A 71 -13.52 -7.27 9.11
N ILE A 72 -12.40 -7.99 9.03
CA ILE A 72 -11.11 -7.43 8.63
C ILE A 72 -10.87 -7.70 7.14
N PRO A 73 -10.69 -6.68 6.31
CA PRO A 73 -10.32 -6.81 4.91
C PRO A 73 -9.07 -7.67 4.69
N LEU A 74 -9.18 -8.72 3.88
CA LEU A 74 -8.04 -9.60 3.58
C LEU A 74 -6.90 -8.81 2.92
N ALA A 75 -7.24 -7.86 2.05
CA ALA A 75 -6.27 -6.97 1.41
C ALA A 75 -5.47 -6.15 2.42
N ALA A 76 -6.11 -5.61 3.45
CA ALA A 76 -5.41 -4.82 4.47
C ALA A 76 -4.42 -5.67 5.25
N ILE A 77 -4.78 -6.91 5.58
CA ILE A 77 -3.88 -7.87 6.25
C ILE A 77 -2.68 -8.18 5.37
N LEU A 78 -2.90 -8.51 4.09
CA LEU A 78 -1.81 -8.86 3.17
C LEU A 78 -0.87 -7.67 2.93
N VAL A 79 -1.42 -6.47 2.69
CA VAL A 79 -0.62 -5.28 2.43
C VAL A 79 0.13 -4.84 3.67
N SER A 80 -0.49 -4.89 4.86
CA SER A 80 0.21 -4.56 6.12
C SER A 80 1.33 -5.54 6.44
N LEU A 81 1.12 -6.84 6.21
CA LEU A 81 2.19 -7.84 6.38
C LEU A 81 3.35 -7.58 5.41
N PHE A 82 3.03 -7.22 4.16
CA PHE A 82 4.02 -6.89 3.15
C PHE A 82 4.82 -5.64 3.53
N THR A 83 4.18 -4.54 3.94
CA THR A 83 4.90 -3.30 4.29
C THR A 83 5.72 -3.44 5.55
N VAL A 84 5.20 -4.11 6.58
CA VAL A 84 5.98 -4.44 7.78
C VAL A 84 7.23 -5.22 7.40
N THR A 85 7.10 -6.23 6.53
CA THR A 85 8.24 -7.03 6.08
C THR A 85 9.24 -6.19 5.27
N GLU A 86 8.77 -5.33 4.38
CA GLU A 86 9.63 -4.45 3.58
C GLU A 86 10.40 -3.47 4.47
N GLU A 87 9.73 -2.83 5.42
CA GLU A 87 10.35 -1.90 6.37
C GLU A 87 11.38 -2.61 7.27
N PHE A 88 11.09 -3.85 7.70
CA PHE A 88 12.07 -4.69 8.39
C PHE A 88 13.27 -5.07 7.49
N LEU A 89 13.06 -5.30 6.19
CA LEU A 89 14.13 -5.57 5.23
C LEU A 89 14.99 -4.32 5.01
N GLN A 90 14.40 -3.12 5.03
CA GLN A 90 15.17 -1.88 4.96
C GLN A 90 16.20 -1.77 6.09
N LYS A 91 15.93 -2.31 7.28
CA LYS A 91 16.91 -2.40 8.39
C LYS A 91 18.20 -3.15 8.01
N PHE A 92 18.10 -4.12 7.11
CA PHE A 92 19.24 -4.89 6.60
C PHE A 92 19.88 -4.27 5.35
N SER A 93 19.29 -3.22 4.79
CA SER A 93 19.80 -2.53 3.61
C SER A 93 20.80 -1.44 4.01
N PRO A 94 21.96 -1.33 3.36
CA PRO A 94 22.91 -0.23 3.58
C PRO A 94 22.42 1.12 3.02
N ASN A 95 21.34 1.12 2.22
CA ASN A 95 20.85 2.29 1.49
C ASN A 95 19.59 2.93 2.09
N ARG A 96 18.88 2.23 2.99
CA ARG A 96 17.65 2.68 3.64
C ARG A 96 17.73 2.40 5.14
N THR A 97 16.98 3.16 5.92
CA THR A 97 16.94 3.01 7.38
C THR A 97 15.49 2.82 7.78
N PHE A 98 15.22 1.81 8.59
CA PHE A 98 13.93 1.60 9.22
C PHE A 98 13.46 2.90 9.91
N ASP A 99 12.28 3.39 9.52
CA ASP A 99 11.62 4.52 10.17
C ASP A 99 10.22 4.11 10.66
N LEU A 100 10.04 4.22 11.98
CA LEU A 100 8.75 3.95 12.60
C LEU A 100 7.66 4.92 12.08
N VAL A 101 8.04 6.15 11.72
CA VAL A 101 7.12 7.16 11.19
C VAL A 101 6.54 6.69 9.85
N ASP A 102 7.39 6.19 8.96
CA ASP A 102 6.97 5.67 7.65
C ASP A 102 6.08 4.43 7.82
N LEU A 103 6.43 3.53 8.75
CA LEU A 103 5.57 2.38 9.07
C LEU A 103 4.17 2.81 9.58
N THR A 104 4.11 3.83 10.44
CA THR A 104 2.82 4.33 10.93
C THR A 104 2.01 5.00 9.82
N ALA A 105 2.68 5.69 8.89
CA ALA A 105 2.06 6.31 7.73
C ALA A 105 1.46 5.25 6.80
N ASP A 106 2.20 4.16 6.55
CA ASP A 106 1.72 3.01 5.79
C ASP A 106 0.44 2.42 6.40
N LEU A 107 0.47 2.10 7.70
CA LEU A 107 -0.69 1.52 8.38
C LEU A 107 -1.90 2.45 8.35
N CYS A 108 -1.70 3.75 8.58
CA CYS A 108 -2.76 4.75 8.46
C CYS A 108 -3.34 4.81 7.04
N GLY A 109 -2.47 4.78 6.03
CA GLY A 109 -2.85 4.73 4.62
C GLY A 109 -3.69 3.49 4.30
N ILE A 110 -3.23 2.30 4.71
CA ILE A 110 -3.94 1.04 4.53
C ILE A 110 -5.35 1.12 5.10
N VAL A 111 -5.49 1.58 6.35
CA VAL A 111 -6.80 1.68 7.02
C VAL A 111 -7.72 2.64 6.26
N LEU A 112 -7.25 3.86 5.98
CA LEU A 112 -8.05 4.90 5.33
C LEU A 112 -8.49 4.49 3.92
N PHE A 113 -7.56 3.98 3.11
CA PHE A 113 -7.85 3.62 1.73
C PHE A 113 -8.66 2.32 1.62
N THR A 114 -8.46 1.37 2.52
CA THR A 114 -9.32 0.18 2.58
C THR A 114 -10.75 0.56 2.96
N TRP A 115 -10.93 1.49 3.89
CA TRP A 115 -12.25 2.03 4.25
C TRP A 115 -12.90 2.78 3.07
N LEU A 116 -12.13 3.58 2.33
CA LEU A 116 -12.62 4.21 1.09
C LEU A 116 -13.05 3.16 0.05
N ALA A 117 -12.28 2.08 -0.12
CA ALA A 117 -12.61 0.98 -1.02
C ALA A 117 -13.90 0.27 -0.60
N GLN A 118 -14.14 0.11 0.72
CA GLN A 118 -15.41 -0.44 1.23
C GLN A 118 -16.59 0.46 0.86
N LYS A 119 -16.46 1.78 1.08
CA LYS A 119 -17.50 2.77 0.73
C LYS A 119 -17.78 2.86 -0.76
N LYS A 120 -16.78 2.58 -1.62
CA LYS A 120 -16.96 2.60 -3.07
C LYS A 120 -17.92 1.49 -3.49
N SER A 121 -19.20 1.81 -3.70
CA SER A 121 -20.14 0.85 -4.29
C SER A 121 -19.57 0.36 -5.62
N LEU A 122 -19.40 -0.96 -5.77
CA LEU A 122 -19.10 -1.58 -7.05
C LEU A 122 -20.38 -1.45 -7.87
N LYS A 123 -20.60 -0.27 -8.46
CA LYS A 123 -21.80 0.01 -9.24
C LYS A 123 -21.77 -0.95 -10.43
N ASN A 124 -22.78 -1.81 -10.49
CA ASN A 124 -23.05 -2.71 -11.60
C ASN A 124 -23.41 -1.88 -12.85
N SER A 125 -22.43 -1.22 -13.49
CA SER A 125 -22.56 -0.86 -14.91
C SER A 125 -22.31 -2.11 -15.74
#